data_AF-A0A6J6I5B0-F1
#
_entry.id   AF-A0A6J6I5B0-F1
#
_cell.length_a   1.000
_cell.length_b   1.000
_cell.length_c   1.000
_cell.angle_alpha   90.00
_cell.angle_beta   90.00
_cell.angle_gamma   90.00
#
_symmetry.space_group_name_H-M   'P 1'
#
loop_
_entity.id
_entity.type
_entity.pdbx_description
1 polymer ?
#
loop_
_entity_poly.entity_id
_entity_poly.type
_entity_poly.pdbx_seq_one_letter_code
_entity_poly.pdbx_strand_id
1 'polypeptide(L)' 'MEYWFKQLNKVKTKTHMEQVAFLKTEHAMGHGHANAIVAYVKAKAAK' A
#
# COMPACT_ATOMS: atom_id res chain seq x y z
N MET A 1 2.72 -2.24 11.40
CA MET A 1 3.30 -2.50 10.06
C MET A 1 2.78 -3.80 9.44
N GLU A 2 2.78 -4.92 10.16
CA GLU A 2 2.33 -6.22 9.62
C GLU A 2 0.90 -6.21 9.06
N TYR A 3 -0.04 -5.51 9.70
CA TYR A 3 -1.41 -5.37 9.22
C TYR A 3 -1.46 -4.80 7.79
N TRP A 4 -0.75 -3.69 7.53
CA TRP A 4 -0.74 -3.02 6.23
C TRP A 4 -0.08 -3.86 5.15
N PHE A 5 0.94 -4.64 5.49
CA PHE A 5 1.58 -5.54 4.53
C PHE A 5 0.65 -6.70 4.15
N LYS A 6 -0.11 -7.23 5.12
CA LYS A 6 -1.13 -8.25 4.82
C LYS A 6 -2.21 -7.70 3.89
N GLN A 7 -2.65 -6.45 4.07
CA GLN A 7 -3.61 -5.83 3.15
C GLN A 7 -3.00 -5.56 1.77
N LEU A 8 -1.78 -5.02 1.70
CA LEU A 8 -1.09 -4.75 0.44
C LEU A 8 -0.72 -6.03 -0.33
N ASN A 9 -0.49 -7.15 0.36
CA ASN A 9 -0.29 -8.44 -0.30
C ASN A 9 -1.49 -8.89 -1.13
N LYS A 10 -2.72 -8.53 -0.75
CA LYS A 10 -3.94 -8.82 -1.52
C LYS A 10 -3.97 -8.09 -2.86
N VAL A 11 -3.27 -6.96 -2.94
CA VAL A 11 -3.24 -6.06 -4.11
C VAL A 11 -1.82 -5.90 -4.68
N LYS A 12 -0.91 -6.85 -4.41
CA LYS A 12 0.52 -6.74 -4.77
C LYS A 12 0.77 -6.60 -6.28
N THR A 13 -0.13 -7.10 -7.11
CA THR A 13 -0.06 -7.04 -8.59
C THR A 13 -0.56 -5.71 -9.14
N LYS A 14 -1.26 -4.91 -8.33
CA LYS A 14 -1.77 -3.59 -8.73
C LYS A 14 -0.64 -2.56 -8.80
N THR A 15 -0.84 -1.53 -9.61
CA THR A 15 0.08 -0.38 -9.69
C THR A 15 0.17 0.36 -8.36
N HIS A 16 1.21 1.20 -8.20
CA HIS A 16 1.40 1.98 -6.97
C HIS A 16 0.16 2.79 -6.60
N MET A 17 -0.41 3.51 -7.56
CA MET A 17 -1.55 4.38 -7.33
C MET A 17 -2.83 3.60 -7.00
N GLU A 18 -3.02 2.43 -7.57
CA GLU A 18 -4.14 1.56 -7.22
C GLU A 18 -4.02 0.98 -5.80
N GLN A 19 -2.81 0.66 -5.36
CA GLN A 19 -2.56 0.23 -3.97
C GLN A 19 -2.82 1.38 -2.98
N VAL A 20 -2.40 2.60 -3.33
CA VAL A 20 -2.72 3.81 -2.56
C VAL A 20 -4.23 4.04 -2.51
N ALA A 21 -4.92 3.89 -3.64
CA ALA A 21 -6.38 4.01 -3.70
C ALA A 21 -7.07 2.97 -2.81
N PHE A 22 -6.65 1.70 -2.85
CA PHE A 22 -7.18 0.64 -1.99
C PHE A 22 -7.04 0.97 -0.49
N LEU A 23 -5.89 1.48 -0.05
CA LEU A 23 -5.73 1.90 1.35
C LEU A 23 -6.62 3.10 1.72
N LYS A 24 -6.83 4.03 0.78
CA LYS A 24 -7.71 5.18 0.99
C LYS A 24 -9.18 4.77 1.07
N THR A 25 -9.65 3.90 0.17
CA THR A 25 -11.07 3.54 0.06
C THR A 25 -11.47 2.50 1.10
N GLU A 26 -10.71 1.42 1.23
CA GLU A 26 -11.08 0.28 2.08
C GLU A 26 -10.69 0.46 3.54
N HIS A 27 -9.69 1.32 3.81
CA HIS A 27 -9.11 1.47 5.15
C HIS A 27 -9.11 2.92 5.65
N ALA A 28 -9.80 3.83 4.94
CA ALA A 28 -9.91 5.25 5.27
C ALA A 28 -8.55 5.92 5.56
N MET A 29 -7.47 5.44 4.92
CA MET A 29 -6.13 5.93 5.17
C MET A 29 -5.90 7.28 4.47
N GLY A 30 -5.31 8.23 5.19
CA GLY A 30 -4.91 9.52 4.61
C GLY A 30 -3.88 9.37 3.48
N HIS A 31 -3.89 10.28 2.50
CA HIS A 31 -3.07 10.18 1.29
C HIS A 31 -1.57 10.05 1.57
N GLY A 32 -1.02 10.89 2.45
CA GLY A 32 0.41 10.86 2.80
C GLY A 32 0.83 9.53 3.43
N HIS A 33 0.02 9.00 4.36
CA HIS A 33 0.28 7.71 5.00
C HIS A 33 0.18 6.55 4.02
N ALA A 34 -0.85 6.53 3.16
CA ALA A 34 -1.02 5.50 2.15
C ALA A 34 0.16 5.50 1.16
N ASN A 35 0.58 6.68 0.70
CA ASN A 35 1.69 6.82 -0.22
C ASN A 35 3.01 6.32 0.40
N ALA A 36 3.30 6.71 1.64
CA ALA A 36 4.52 6.29 2.34
C ALA A 36 4.61 4.77 2.53
N ILE A 37 3.51 4.13 2.94
CA ILE A 37 3.50 2.68 3.17
C ILE A 37 3.66 1.91 1.85
N VAL A 38 2.94 2.29 0.80
CA VAL A 38 3.05 1.63 -0.51
C VAL A 38 4.45 1.81 -1.09
N ALA A 39 5.01 3.02 -1.02
CA ALA A 39 6.38 3.28 -1.49
C ALA A 39 7.40 2.40 -0.75
N TYR A 40 7.30 2.32 0.57
CA TYR A 40 8.17 1.47 1.39
C TYR A 40 8.07 -0.01 1.00
N VAL A 41 6.85 -0.55 0.84
CA VAL A 41 6.64 -1.96 0.50
C VAL A 41 7.19 -2.29 -0.89
N LYS A 42 6.96 -1.42 -1.87
CA LYS A 42 7.48 -1.63 -3.24
C LYS A 42 9.00 -1.51 -3.29
N ALA A 43 9.59 -0.54 -2.59
CA ALA A 43 11.05 -0.44 -2.47
C ALA A 43 11.66 -1.68 -1.79
N LYS A 44 10.98 -2.25 -0.79
CA LYS A 44 11.42 -3.49 -0.13
C LYS A 44 11.28 -4.72 -1.03
N ALA A 45 10.28 -4.77 -1.91
CA ALA A 45 10.04 -5.89 -2.82
C ALA A 45 10.91 -5.86 -4.10
N ALA A 46 11.44 -4.69 -4.47
CA ALA A 46 12.35 -4.50 -5.59
C ALA A 46 13.82 -4.84 -5.23
N LYS A 47 14.07 -5.31 -4.02
CA LYS A 47 15.39 -5.64 -3.47
C LYS A 47 15.46 -7.14 -3.20
#